data_AF-A0A3M1ASZ9-F1
#
_entry.id   AF-A0A3M1ASZ9-F1
#
_cell.length_a   1.000
_cell.length_b   1.000
_cell.length_c   1.000
_cell.angle_alpha   90.00
_cell.angle_beta   90.00
_cell.angle_gamma   90.00
#
_symmetry.space_group_name_H-M   'P 1'
#
loop_
_entity.id
_entity.type
_entity.pdbx_description
1 polymer ?
#
loop_
_entity_poly.entity_id
_entity_poly.type
_entity_poly.pdbx_seq_one_letter_code
_entity_poly.pdbx_strand_id
1 'polypeptide(L)' 'RIVGDVMITPEEIEGLMAGLLCTDAPPAGKTKLSEWARAHRETLGRHYASELARRFDRKTPYEALRR' A
#
# COMPACT_ATOMS: atom_id res chain seq x y z
N ARG A 1 -11.70 14.79 -2.60
CA ARG A 1 -10.41 14.19 -2.16
C ARG A 1 -10.57 13.83 -0.69
N ILE A 2 -10.58 12.53 -0.36
CA ILE A 2 -11.00 12.06 0.98
C ILE A 2 -9.82 12.05 1.98
N VAL A 3 -8.61 11.76 1.51
CA VAL A 3 -7.42 11.55 2.38
C VAL A 3 -6.17 12.33 1.96
N GLY A 4 -6.32 13.31 1.07
CA GLY A 4 -5.17 14.06 0.56
C GLY A 4 -4.33 13.32 -0.49
N ASP A 5 -4.65 12.08 -0.84
CA ASP A 5 -4.06 11.34 -1.97
C ASP A 5 -4.99 11.36 -3.20
N VAL A 6 -4.44 11.02 -4.37
CA VAL A 6 -5.20 10.76 -5.60
C VAL A 6 -5.62 9.30 -5.56
N MET A 7 -6.93 9.04 -5.64
CA MET A 7 -7.47 7.69 -5.60
C MET A 7 -7.42 7.07 -6.99
N ILE A 8 -7.08 5.78 -7.04
CA ILE A 8 -7.07 4.97 -8.25
C ILE A 8 -8.48 4.86 -8.87
N THR A 9 -8.59 4.84 -10.19
CA THR A 9 -9.87 4.64 -10.90
C THR A 9 -10.20 3.15 -11.09
N PRO A 10 -11.46 2.78 -11.36
CA PRO A 10 -11.82 1.40 -11.68
C PRO A 10 -11.01 0.81 -12.86
N GLU A 11 -10.80 1.59 -13.91
CA GLU A 11 -10.05 1.18 -15.10
C GLU A 11 -8.57 0.91 -14.76
N GLU A 12 -7.98 1.73 -13.88
CA GLU A 12 -6.63 1.50 -13.37
C GLU A 12 -6.56 0.23 -12.51
N ILE A 13 -7.60 -0.07 -11.70
CA ILE A 13 -7.68 -1.34 -10.95
C ILE A 13 -7.72 -2.53 -11.90
N GLU A 14 -8.55 -2.48 -12.96
CA GLU A 14 -8.61 -3.54 -13.97
C GLU A 14 -7.24 -3.78 -14.61
N GLY A 15 -6.52 -2.72 -14.95
CA GLY A 15 -5.15 -2.79 -15.48
C GLY A 15 -4.16 -3.47 -14.51
N LEU A 16 -4.23 -3.16 -13.21
CA LEU A 16 -3.38 -3.80 -12.20
C LEU A 16 -3.71 -5.29 -12.03
N MET A 17 -4.99 -5.65 -12.14
CA MET A 17 -5.45 -7.03 -12.02
C MET A 17 -5.11 -7.89 -13.24
N ALA A 18 -4.75 -7.29 -14.38
CA ALA A 18 -4.40 -8.00 -15.60
C ALA A 18 -3.09 -8.83 -15.51
N GLY A 19 -2.37 -8.76 -14.39
CA GLY A 19 -1.19 -9.60 -14.16
C GLY A 19 0.04 -9.22 -14.99
N LEU A 20 0.04 -8.02 -15.59
CA LEU A 20 1.12 -7.55 -16.48
C LEU A 20 2.41 -7.16 -15.74
N LEU A 21 2.40 -7.10 -14.41
CA LEU A 21 3.49 -6.65 -13.55
C LEU A 21 4.19 -7.81 -12.81
N CYS A 22 4.21 -9.01 -13.40
CA CYS A 22 4.96 -10.15 -12.89
C CYS A 22 6.38 -10.22 -13.50
N THR A 23 7.29 -10.87 -12.80
CA THR A 23 8.68 -11.06 -13.24
C THR A 23 9.15 -12.45 -12.83
N ASP A 24 10.06 -13.04 -13.61
CA ASP A 24 10.72 -14.31 -13.30
C ASP A 24 11.87 -14.16 -12.29
N ALA A 25 12.06 -12.96 -11.72
CA ALA A 25 13.08 -12.73 -10.69
C ALA A 25 12.81 -13.60 -9.44
N PRO A 26 13.87 -14.02 -8.72
CA PRO A 26 13.70 -14.70 -7.44
C PRO A 26 12.86 -13.88 -6.44
N PRO A 27 12.13 -14.52 -5.52
CA PRO A 27 11.35 -13.81 -4.51
C PRO A 27 12.21 -12.85 -3.68
N ALA A 28 11.74 -11.62 -3.49
CA ALA A 28 12.42 -10.61 -2.67
C ALA A 28 12.42 -10.94 -1.17
N GLY A 29 11.67 -11.96 -0.74
CA GLY A 29 11.58 -12.38 0.65
C GLY A 29 11.03 -13.79 0.79
N LYS A 30 11.08 -14.31 2.02
CA LYS A 30 10.62 -15.67 2.35
C LYS A 30 9.19 -15.72 2.86
N THR A 31 8.68 -14.58 3.34
CA THR A 31 7.34 -14.50 3.94
C THR A 31 6.30 -14.29 2.85
N LYS A 32 5.33 -15.20 2.77
CA LYS A 32 4.18 -15.02 1.88
C LYS A 32 3.29 -13.91 2.41
N LEU A 33 3.11 -12.84 1.62
CA LEU A 33 2.38 -11.64 2.03
C LEU A 33 0.95 -11.94 2.50
N SER A 34 0.25 -12.86 1.84
CA SER A 34 -1.14 -13.20 2.19
C SER A 34 -1.27 -13.95 3.53
N GLU A 35 -0.28 -14.77 3.89
CA GLU A 35 -0.24 -15.43 5.20
C GLU A 35 0.08 -14.42 6.31
N TRP A 36 1.07 -13.55 6.07
CA TRP A 36 1.41 -12.49 7.00
C TRP A 36 0.23 -11.54 7.23
N ALA A 37 -0.45 -11.10 6.16
CA ALA A 37 -1.60 -10.20 6.26
C ALA A 37 -2.76 -10.83 7.05
N ARG A 38 -3.01 -12.13 6.86
CA ARG A 38 -4.02 -12.86 7.64
C ARG A 38 -3.68 -12.91 9.13
N ALA A 39 -2.41 -13.14 9.46
CA ALA A 39 -1.94 -13.17 10.84
C ALA A 39 -2.03 -11.79 11.53
N HIS A 40 -1.90 -10.70 10.77
CA HIS A 40 -1.91 -9.32 11.29
C HIS A 40 -3.22 -8.58 11.04
N ARG A 41 -4.29 -9.30 10.68
CA ARG A 41 -5.60 -8.72 10.31
C ARG A 41 -6.19 -7.77 11.36
N GLU A 42 -5.85 -7.96 12.63
CA GLU A 42 -6.38 -7.14 13.72
C GLU A 42 -5.81 -5.72 13.73
N THR A 43 -4.61 -5.53 13.16
CA THR A 43 -3.88 -4.25 13.18
C THR A 43 -3.64 -3.68 11.78
N LEU A 44 -3.57 -4.53 10.75
CA LEU A 44 -3.34 -4.12 9.37
C LEU A 44 -4.54 -3.36 8.81
N GLY A 45 -4.29 -2.23 8.15
CA GLY A 45 -5.32 -1.46 7.42
C GLY A 45 -6.29 -0.65 8.30
N ARG A 46 -6.04 -0.55 9.61
CA ARG A 46 -6.88 0.23 10.54
C ARG A 46 -6.88 1.72 10.26
N HIS A 47 -5.81 2.23 9.65
CA HIS A 47 -5.64 3.64 9.32
C HIS A 47 -5.03 3.78 7.94
N TYR A 48 -5.44 4.83 7.22
CA TYR A 48 -4.85 5.19 5.95
C TYR A 48 -3.52 5.91 6.15
N ALA A 49 -2.51 5.52 5.39
CA ALA A 49 -1.19 6.13 5.36
C ALA A 49 -1.03 6.89 4.03
N SER A 50 -0.97 8.23 4.08
CA SER A 50 -0.84 9.06 2.87
C SER A 50 0.58 9.02 2.32
N GLU A 51 0.72 8.53 1.09
CA GLU A 51 1.99 8.48 0.40
C GLU A 51 2.42 9.86 -0.09
N LEU A 52 1.46 10.74 -0.44
CA LEU A 52 1.81 12.12 -0.77
C LEU A 52 2.35 12.87 0.45
N ALA A 53 1.72 12.73 1.62
CA ALA A 53 2.24 13.31 2.86
C ALA A 53 3.66 12.80 3.16
N ARG A 54 3.90 11.49 3.01
CA ARG A 54 5.22 10.87 3.19
C ARG A 54 6.28 11.39 2.22
N ARG A 55 5.90 11.70 0.98
CA ARG A 55 6.83 12.27 -0.02
C ARG A 55 7.27 13.69 0.33
N PHE A 56 6.39 14.48 0.95
CA PHE A 56 6.72 15.82 1.45
C PHE A 56 7.55 15.78 2.73
N ASP A 57 7.25 14.85 3.63
CA ASP A 57 8.03 14.64 4.87
C ASP A 57 8.33 13.16 5.10
N ARG A 58 9.60 12.80 4.83
CA ARG A 58 10.11 11.43 4.96
C ARG A 58 10.66 11.12 6.35
N LYS A 59 10.73 12.09 7.26
CA LYS A 59 11.33 11.90 8.59
C LYS A 59 10.25 11.60 9.62
N THR A 60 9.15 12.32 9.56
CA THR A 60 8.04 12.15 10.49
C THR A 60 7.37 10.78 10.30
N PRO A 61 7.03 10.05 11.38
CA PRO A 61 6.33 8.77 11.28
C PRO A 61 4.92 8.96 10.71
N TYR A 62 4.39 7.94 10.04
CA TYR A 62 3.07 8.01 9.41
C TYR A 62 1.96 8.41 10.39
N GLU A 63 2.07 8.00 11.66
CA GLU A 63 1.18 8.35 12.77
C GLU A 63 1.02 9.86 12.95
N ALA A 64 2.12 10.61 12.80
CA ALA A 64 2.16 12.05 12.99
C ALA A 64 1.90 12.84 11.69
N LEU A 65 1.88 12.15 10.53
CA LEU A 65 1.49 12.72 9.24
C LEU A 65 -0.02 12.63 8.97
N ARG A 66 -0.77 12.02 9.90
CA ARG A 66 -2.23 11.91 9.82
C ARG A 66 -2.83 13.32 9.92
N ARG A 67 -3.68 13.68 8.96
CA ARG A 67 -4.54 14.87 9.00
C ARG A 67 -5.97 14.46 9.31
#